data_AF-A0A1I1NRJ9-F1
#
_entry.id   AF-A0A1I1NRJ9-F1
#
_cell.length_a   1.000
_cell.length_b   1.000
_cell.length_c   1.000
_cell.angle_alpha   90.00
_cell.angle_beta   90.00
_cell.angle_gamma   90.00
#
_symmetry.space_group_name_H-M   'P 1'
#
loop_
_entity.id
_entity.type
_entity.pdbx_description
1 polymer ?
#
loop_
_entity_poly.entity_id
_entity_poly.type
_entity_poly.pdbx_seq_one_letter_code
_entity_poly.pdbx_strand_id
1 'polypeptide(L)'
;MRQIFGKLTKELNKHTNSKDVGKDIGFPIKSYRDLVEQVAKLSYLNKDHLLFFRGQKNDYKNKADKSTFYPTIYRGDHLTQEELDYRFDKLNSASKILVELFRKHKVDGITEFRRKKLIQWSVLQHYEVTETPLIDITQSLRVACSFAQYQNEQESAYIYVFGLPYYSNRISNNSEHDLVNIRLLSITPPQALRPYFQEGFLIGTEDITNEYEYKGELDLNNRLIAKFEITNNDDFWGKDFDRIPENALYPKNDKIENICNEIESKIQIELAPMNIGNFLKTWTTLENSLIKRSRKYIRETHRLRDALYILMKYEENLASLYKQIDSLRMFRNKVVHKPLSVENGELTYQINILNQVNEQIKKAHNTV
;
A
#
# COMPACT_ATOMS: atom_id res chain seq x y z
N MET A 1 4.70 -13.76 0.20
CA MET A 1 4.80 -14.30 -1.18
C MET A 1 6.08 -15.09 -1.30
N ARG A 2 5.97 -16.37 -1.66
CA ARG A 2 7.13 -17.23 -1.86
C ARG A 2 7.98 -16.78 -3.05
N GLN A 3 9.30 -16.69 -2.81
CA GLN A 3 10.29 -16.38 -3.85
C GLN A 3 10.40 -17.50 -4.88
N ILE A 4 10.50 -17.11 -6.16
CA ILE A 4 10.83 -17.98 -7.28
C ILE A 4 12.02 -17.43 -8.06
N PHE A 5 12.67 -18.30 -8.83
CA PHE A 5 13.72 -17.93 -9.76
C PHE A 5 13.32 -18.41 -11.15
N GLY A 6 12.99 -17.47 -12.03
CA GLY A 6 12.62 -17.78 -13.41
C GLY A 6 13.79 -18.35 -14.20
N LYS A 7 13.48 -19.23 -15.17
CA LYS A 7 14.41 -19.66 -16.21
C LYS A 7 14.54 -18.55 -17.25
N LEU A 8 15.75 -18.03 -17.39
CA LEU A 8 16.07 -16.97 -18.35
C LEU A 8 16.39 -17.56 -19.73
N THR A 9 16.16 -16.76 -20.78
CA THR A 9 16.63 -17.06 -22.14
C THR A 9 18.16 -17.02 -22.22
N LYS A 10 18.74 -17.52 -23.32
CA LYS A 10 20.22 -17.48 -23.49
C LYS A 10 20.72 -16.04 -23.53
N GLU A 11 19.96 -15.15 -24.14
CA GLU A 11 20.23 -13.73 -24.28
C GLU A 11 20.19 -13.05 -22.92
N LEU A 12 19.16 -13.30 -22.11
CA LEU A 12 19.03 -12.75 -20.76
C LEU A 12 20.12 -13.28 -19.81
N ASN A 13 20.51 -14.54 -19.91
CA ASN A 13 21.61 -15.11 -19.10
C ASN A 13 22.98 -14.49 -19.38
N LYS A 14 23.19 -13.86 -20.55
CA LYS A 14 24.42 -13.12 -20.84
C LYS A 14 24.44 -11.75 -20.17
N HIS A 15 23.27 -11.22 -19.83
CA HIS A 15 23.09 -9.89 -19.28
C HIS A 15 22.95 -9.94 -17.75
N THR A 16 22.13 -10.86 -17.23
CA THR A 16 21.85 -11.00 -15.81
C THR A 16 21.74 -12.48 -15.41
N ASN A 17 21.51 -12.72 -14.12
CA ASN A 17 21.17 -14.05 -13.60
C ASN A 17 19.85 -13.99 -12.83
N SER A 18 19.21 -15.14 -12.63
CA SER A 18 17.88 -15.23 -12.02
C SER A 18 17.76 -14.62 -10.62
N LYS A 19 18.85 -14.48 -9.86
CA LYS A 19 18.87 -13.88 -8.52
C LYS A 19 19.04 -12.36 -8.52
N ASP A 20 19.61 -11.81 -9.59
CA ASP A 20 20.00 -10.40 -9.70
C ASP A 20 19.19 -9.61 -10.74
N VAL A 21 18.15 -10.20 -11.33
CA VAL A 21 17.24 -9.53 -12.28
C VAL A 21 16.75 -8.17 -11.76
N GLY A 22 16.40 -8.10 -10.47
CA GLY A 22 15.94 -6.85 -9.86
C GLY A 22 17.05 -5.82 -9.59
N LYS A 23 18.33 -6.19 -9.57
CA LYS A 23 19.44 -5.22 -9.42
C LYS A 23 19.85 -4.63 -10.75
N ASP A 24 19.69 -5.41 -11.81
CA ASP A 24 20.13 -5.04 -13.15
C ASP A 24 19.41 -3.77 -13.65
N ILE A 25 20.03 -3.03 -14.55
CA ILE A 25 19.43 -1.89 -15.25
C ILE A 25 18.22 -2.32 -16.10
N GLY A 26 18.18 -3.58 -16.54
CA GLY A 26 17.12 -4.12 -17.39
C GLY A 26 17.63 -4.40 -18.79
N PHE A 27 17.15 -5.49 -19.39
CA PHE A 27 17.63 -5.90 -20.70
C PHE A 27 17.09 -4.94 -21.77
N PRO A 28 17.95 -4.32 -22.59
CA PRO A 28 17.52 -3.32 -23.55
C PRO A 28 16.74 -3.96 -24.70
N ILE A 29 15.57 -3.40 -25.00
CA ILE A 29 14.68 -3.84 -26.07
C ILE A 29 14.37 -2.66 -27.00
N LYS A 30 14.58 -2.88 -28.30
CA LYS A 30 14.48 -1.81 -29.32
C LYS A 30 13.08 -1.65 -29.88
N SER A 31 12.27 -2.70 -29.89
CA SER A 31 10.93 -2.67 -30.45
C SER A 31 9.94 -3.54 -29.67
N TYR A 32 8.65 -3.21 -29.80
CA TYR A 32 7.57 -3.99 -29.21
C TYR A 32 7.56 -5.43 -29.73
N ARG A 33 7.88 -5.63 -31.01
CA ARG A 33 8.03 -6.98 -31.59
C ARG A 33 9.14 -7.78 -30.91
N ASP A 34 10.31 -7.17 -30.70
CA ASP A 34 11.41 -7.82 -29.99
C ASP A 34 11.00 -8.21 -28.56
N LEU A 35 10.25 -7.34 -27.88
CA LEU A 35 9.71 -7.61 -26.55
C LEU A 35 8.79 -8.83 -26.56
N VAL A 36 7.85 -8.90 -27.50
CA VAL A 36 6.91 -10.02 -27.65
C VAL A 36 7.66 -11.33 -27.89
N GLU A 37 8.69 -11.32 -28.74
CA GLU A 37 9.51 -12.50 -29.00
C GLU A 37 10.29 -12.97 -27.76
N GLN A 38 10.84 -12.04 -26.96
CA GLN A 38 11.50 -12.39 -25.69
C GLN A 38 10.51 -12.95 -24.66
N VAL A 39 9.34 -12.34 -24.54
CA VAL A 39 8.28 -12.82 -23.63
C VAL A 39 7.78 -14.20 -24.05
N ALA A 40 7.63 -14.48 -25.35
CA ALA A 40 7.24 -15.81 -25.84
C ALA A 40 8.26 -16.89 -25.44
N LYS A 41 9.56 -16.60 -25.59
CA LYS A 41 10.64 -17.50 -25.13
C LYS A 41 10.59 -17.72 -23.62
N LEU A 42 10.39 -16.65 -22.84
CA LEU A 42 10.24 -16.75 -21.38
C LEU A 42 9.04 -17.59 -20.98
N SER A 43 7.89 -17.42 -21.65
CA SER A 43 6.67 -18.18 -21.36
C SER A 43 6.88 -19.67 -21.62
N TYR A 44 7.56 -20.03 -22.71
CA TYR A 44 7.89 -21.42 -23.02
C TYR A 44 8.82 -22.06 -21.97
N LEU A 45 9.84 -21.31 -21.52
CA LEU A 45 10.79 -21.80 -20.53
C LEU A 45 10.19 -21.93 -19.12
N ASN A 46 9.24 -21.06 -18.77
CA ASN A 46 8.62 -20.97 -17.44
C ASN A 46 7.20 -21.55 -17.43
N LYS A 47 6.99 -22.70 -18.08
CA LYS A 47 5.68 -23.34 -18.26
C LYS A 47 4.87 -23.59 -16.99
N ASP A 48 5.52 -23.66 -15.83
CA ASP A 48 4.86 -23.86 -14.53
C ASP A 48 4.27 -22.56 -13.95
N HIS A 49 4.43 -21.44 -14.66
CA HIS A 49 3.94 -20.12 -14.28
C HIS A 49 3.21 -19.45 -15.44
N LEU A 50 2.17 -18.68 -15.12
CA LEU A 50 1.62 -17.68 -16.00
C LEU A 50 2.42 -16.38 -15.88
N LEU A 51 2.73 -15.77 -17.01
CA LEU A 51 3.42 -14.49 -17.04
C LEU A 51 2.44 -13.33 -16.94
N PHE A 52 2.80 -12.37 -16.11
CA PHE A 52 2.10 -11.10 -15.96
C PHE A 52 3.08 -9.94 -16.07
N PHE A 53 2.55 -8.78 -16.41
CA PHE A 53 3.33 -7.62 -16.76
C PHE A 53 2.93 -6.41 -15.92
N ARG A 54 3.94 -5.59 -15.61
CA ARG A 54 3.76 -4.24 -15.08
C ARG A 54 4.71 -3.31 -15.82
N GLY A 55 4.18 -2.17 -16.26
CA GLY A 55 4.98 -1.09 -16.82
C GLY A 55 5.19 0.03 -15.81
N GLN A 56 6.38 0.63 -15.80
CA GLN A 56 6.68 1.82 -14.99
C GLN A 56 7.55 2.80 -15.77
N LYS A 57 7.35 4.09 -15.50
CA LYS A 57 8.17 5.18 -16.06
C LYS A 57 9.62 5.10 -15.59
N ASN A 58 9.79 4.79 -14.30
CA ASN A 58 11.08 4.73 -13.61
C ASN A 58 11.25 3.40 -12.89
N ASP A 59 12.50 2.97 -12.72
CA ASP A 59 12.85 1.83 -11.88
C ASP A 59 12.95 2.25 -10.41
N TYR A 60 11.90 1.97 -9.65
CA TYR A 60 11.89 2.25 -8.21
C TYR A 60 12.67 1.18 -7.46
N LYS A 61 13.75 1.60 -6.80
CA LYS A 61 14.66 0.69 -6.10
C LYS A 61 14.58 0.83 -4.58
N ASN A 62 14.87 -0.26 -3.88
CA ASN A 62 15.05 -0.27 -2.43
C ASN A 62 16.49 0.08 -2.03
N LYS A 63 16.78 0.11 -0.72
CA LYS A 63 18.11 0.40 -0.17
C LYS A 63 19.22 -0.58 -0.59
N ALA A 64 18.85 -1.76 -1.08
CA ALA A 64 19.78 -2.77 -1.60
C ALA A 64 19.93 -2.68 -3.14
N ASP A 65 19.51 -1.57 -3.73
CA ASP A 65 19.55 -1.29 -5.17
C ASP A 65 18.78 -2.32 -6.03
N LYS A 66 17.74 -2.93 -5.44
CA LYS A 66 16.82 -3.84 -6.16
C LYS A 66 15.50 -3.14 -6.47
N SER A 67 14.96 -3.34 -7.68
CA SER A 67 13.59 -2.96 -8.05
C SER A 67 12.60 -3.47 -7.00
N THR A 68 11.61 -2.67 -6.62
CA THR A 68 10.69 -3.02 -5.54
C THR A 68 9.24 -2.73 -5.91
N PHE A 69 8.36 -3.62 -5.47
CA PHE A 69 6.95 -3.66 -5.83
C PHE A 69 6.10 -3.94 -4.60
N TYR A 70 6.31 -3.16 -3.54
CA TYR A 70 5.43 -3.25 -2.37
C TYR A 70 4.01 -2.75 -2.69
N PRO A 71 2.97 -3.44 -2.20
CA PRO A 71 1.64 -2.88 -2.13
C PRO A 71 1.66 -1.53 -1.40
N THR A 72 0.81 -0.60 -1.82
CA THR A 72 0.83 0.79 -1.33
C THR A 72 0.68 0.85 0.19
N ILE A 73 -0.11 -0.04 0.79
CA ILE A 73 -0.33 -0.08 2.25
C ILE A 73 0.94 -0.37 3.05
N TYR A 74 1.91 -1.08 2.47
CA TYR A 74 3.16 -1.46 3.16
C TYR A 74 4.35 -0.58 2.78
N ARG A 75 4.19 0.43 1.92
CA ARG A 75 5.30 1.30 1.51
C ARG A 75 5.77 2.21 2.66
N GLY A 76 7.07 2.48 2.69
CA GLY A 76 7.74 3.28 3.71
C GLY A 76 8.89 2.53 4.37
N ASP A 77 10.01 3.20 4.65
CA ASP A 77 11.20 2.56 5.20
C ASP A 77 11.00 2.07 6.64
N HIS A 78 10.31 2.87 7.46
CA HIS A 78 10.10 2.63 8.90
C HIS A 78 8.60 2.68 9.20
N LEU A 79 7.86 1.71 8.67
CA LEU A 79 6.43 1.60 8.91
C LEU A 79 6.20 1.03 10.31
N THR A 80 5.66 1.83 11.22
CA THR A 80 5.31 1.38 12.58
C THR A 80 4.03 0.55 12.54
N GLN A 81 3.83 -0.30 13.55
CA GLN A 81 2.59 -1.08 13.68
C GLN A 81 1.36 -0.17 13.74
N GLU A 82 1.46 0.95 14.46
CA GLU A 82 0.36 1.92 14.60
C GLU A 82 0.00 2.60 13.27
N GLU A 83 1.00 2.94 12.46
CA GLU A 83 0.77 3.50 11.13
C GLU A 83 0.12 2.46 10.20
N LEU A 84 0.57 1.20 10.29
CA LEU A 84 -0.01 0.11 9.51
C LEU A 84 -1.46 -0.16 9.91
N ASP A 85 -1.75 -0.25 11.21
CA ASP A 85 -3.10 -0.39 11.76
C ASP A 85 -4.00 0.75 11.28
N TYR A 86 -3.50 1.99 11.33
CA TYR A 86 -4.23 3.17 10.81
C TYR A 86 -4.54 3.05 9.32
N ARG A 87 -3.60 2.58 8.49
CA ARG A 87 -3.84 2.39 7.05
C ARG A 87 -4.89 1.30 6.79
N PHE A 88 -4.88 0.22 7.58
CA PHE A 88 -5.92 -0.82 7.51
C PHE A 88 -7.29 -0.31 7.96
N ASP A 89 -7.33 0.52 8.99
CA ASP A 89 -8.54 1.20 9.47
C ASP A 89 -9.12 2.15 8.42
N LYS A 90 -8.26 2.91 7.74
CA LYS A 90 -8.63 3.75 6.59
C LYS A 90 -9.20 2.89 5.46
N LEU A 91 -8.55 1.79 5.10
CA LEU A 91 -9.03 0.85 4.08
C LEU A 91 -10.39 0.22 4.45
N ASN A 92 -10.58 -0.17 5.71
CA ASN A 92 -11.85 -0.71 6.21
C ASN A 92 -12.98 0.33 6.15
N SER A 93 -12.69 1.59 6.51
CA SER A 93 -13.64 2.70 6.44
C SER A 93 -14.04 3.00 4.98
N ALA A 94 -13.03 3.12 4.10
CA ALA A 94 -13.25 3.28 2.66
C ALA A 94 -14.13 2.16 2.09
N SER A 95 -13.91 0.91 2.52
CA SER A 95 -14.70 -0.24 2.09
C SER A 95 -16.17 -0.16 2.52
N LYS A 96 -16.44 0.30 3.75
CA LYS A 96 -17.83 0.51 4.24
C LYS A 96 -18.53 1.60 3.43
N ILE A 97 -17.88 2.75 3.25
CA ILE A 97 -18.40 3.86 2.45
C ILE A 97 -18.70 3.41 1.02
N LEU A 98 -17.77 2.67 0.40
CA LEU A 98 -17.94 2.15 -0.96
C LEU A 98 -19.16 1.23 -1.08
N VAL A 99 -19.40 0.35 -0.09
CA VAL A 99 -20.60 -0.51 -0.05
C VAL A 99 -21.89 0.32 0.05
N GLU A 100 -21.90 1.38 0.85
CA GLU A 100 -23.06 2.27 0.97
C GLU A 100 -23.34 3.03 -0.33
N LEU A 101 -22.29 3.56 -0.97
CA LEU A 101 -22.40 4.24 -2.25
C LEU A 101 -22.87 3.29 -3.35
N PHE A 102 -22.34 2.07 -3.42
CA PHE A 102 -22.82 1.09 -4.40
C PHE A 102 -24.31 0.77 -4.21
N ARG A 103 -24.78 0.69 -2.95
CA ARG A 103 -26.20 0.52 -2.65
C ARG A 103 -27.03 1.73 -3.09
N LYS A 104 -26.59 2.94 -2.74
CA LYS A 104 -27.25 4.21 -3.10
C LYS A 104 -27.36 4.38 -4.62
N HIS A 105 -26.30 4.06 -5.35
CA HIS A 105 -26.21 4.21 -6.81
C HIS A 105 -26.71 2.97 -7.58
N LYS A 106 -27.27 1.98 -6.87
CA LYS A 106 -27.83 0.72 -7.43
C LYS A 106 -26.85 0.05 -8.39
N VAL A 107 -25.61 -0.13 -7.95
CA VAL A 107 -24.57 -0.82 -8.73
C VAL A 107 -24.85 -2.33 -8.74
N ASP A 108 -24.65 -2.97 -9.89
CA ASP A 108 -24.87 -4.40 -10.06
C ASP A 108 -23.93 -5.23 -9.17
N GLY A 109 -24.37 -6.41 -8.75
CA GLY A 109 -23.53 -7.33 -7.97
C GLY A 109 -23.30 -6.93 -6.50
N ILE A 110 -24.01 -5.93 -5.97
CA ILE A 110 -23.82 -5.40 -4.60
C ILE A 110 -23.89 -6.46 -3.49
N THR A 111 -24.73 -7.50 -3.66
CA THR A 111 -24.87 -8.58 -2.67
C THR A 111 -23.57 -9.33 -2.44
N GLU A 112 -22.86 -9.66 -3.52
CA GLU A 112 -21.54 -10.30 -3.43
C GLU A 112 -20.48 -9.29 -2.97
N PHE A 113 -20.49 -8.10 -3.57
CA PHE A 113 -19.54 -7.03 -3.26
C PHE A 113 -19.46 -6.75 -1.76
N ARG A 114 -20.62 -6.64 -1.08
CA ARG A 114 -20.69 -6.40 0.37
C ARG A 114 -20.03 -7.50 1.22
N ARG A 115 -19.99 -8.74 0.74
CA ARG A 115 -19.52 -9.90 1.52
C ARG A 115 -18.03 -10.17 1.37
N LYS A 116 -17.38 -9.67 0.32
CA LYS A 116 -16.01 -10.04 -0.04
C LYS A 116 -15.06 -8.85 0.01
N LYS A 117 -14.22 -8.80 1.04
CA LYS A 117 -13.19 -7.75 1.23
C LYS A 117 -12.24 -7.62 0.05
N LEU A 118 -11.76 -8.74 -0.49
CA LEU A 118 -10.86 -8.71 -1.67
C LEU A 118 -11.47 -7.98 -2.86
N ILE A 119 -12.79 -8.10 -3.09
CA ILE A 119 -13.47 -7.38 -4.18
C ILE A 119 -13.55 -5.88 -3.86
N GLN A 120 -13.84 -5.52 -2.61
CA GLN A 120 -13.87 -4.12 -2.16
C GLN A 120 -12.51 -3.46 -2.32
N TRP A 121 -11.47 -4.11 -1.81
CA TRP A 121 -10.08 -3.66 -1.92
C TRP A 121 -9.61 -3.61 -3.36
N SER A 122 -10.11 -4.52 -4.21
CA SER A 122 -9.77 -4.51 -5.63
C SER A 122 -10.25 -3.25 -6.33
N VAL A 123 -11.50 -2.83 -6.05
CA VAL A 123 -12.05 -1.58 -6.60
C VAL A 123 -11.29 -0.38 -6.02
N LEU A 124 -11.05 -0.35 -4.71
CA LEU A 124 -10.33 0.76 -4.06
C LEU A 124 -8.89 0.91 -4.59
N GLN A 125 -8.20 -0.21 -4.83
CA GLN A 125 -6.84 -0.23 -5.38
C GLN A 125 -6.82 0.28 -6.82
N HIS A 126 -7.67 -0.29 -7.67
CA HIS A 126 -7.62 -0.04 -9.10
C HIS A 126 -8.06 1.38 -9.49
N TYR A 127 -8.95 1.99 -8.69
CA TYR A 127 -9.35 3.39 -8.81
C TYR A 127 -8.54 4.33 -7.91
N GLU A 128 -7.45 3.84 -7.29
CA GLU A 128 -6.48 4.67 -6.55
C GLU A 128 -7.10 5.47 -5.38
N VAL A 129 -8.13 4.93 -4.73
CA VAL A 129 -8.90 5.63 -3.66
C VAL A 129 -8.13 5.71 -2.35
N THR A 130 -7.48 4.61 -1.96
CA THR A 130 -6.73 4.51 -0.71
C THR A 130 -5.67 3.42 -0.83
N GLU A 131 -4.70 3.43 0.08
CA GLU A 131 -3.67 2.41 0.15
C GLU A 131 -4.27 1.02 0.39
N THR A 132 -3.78 0.02 -0.35
CA THR A 132 -4.26 -1.36 -0.26
C THR A 132 -3.10 -2.37 -0.24
N PRO A 133 -3.35 -3.61 0.22
CA PRO A 133 -2.39 -4.72 0.19
C PRO A 133 -2.27 -5.39 -1.19
N LEU A 134 -2.86 -4.81 -2.24
CA LEU A 134 -2.90 -5.38 -3.58
C LEU A 134 -1.99 -4.61 -4.56
N ILE A 135 -1.60 -5.27 -5.65
CA ILE A 135 -0.73 -4.72 -6.70
C ILE A 135 -1.38 -4.94 -8.07
N ASP A 136 -1.56 -3.86 -8.83
CA ASP A 136 -2.00 -3.89 -10.23
C ASP A 136 -0.97 -4.53 -11.16
N ILE A 137 -1.42 -5.50 -11.93
CA ILE A 137 -0.68 -6.10 -13.04
C ILE A 137 -1.65 -6.40 -14.18
N THR A 138 -1.13 -6.76 -15.35
CA THR A 138 -1.94 -7.13 -16.51
C THR A 138 -1.34 -8.34 -17.21
N GLN A 139 -2.16 -9.10 -17.95
CA GLN A 139 -1.65 -10.10 -18.90
C GLN A 139 -1.37 -9.50 -20.29
N SER A 140 -1.78 -8.26 -20.52
CA SER A 140 -1.53 -7.56 -21.78
C SER A 140 -0.21 -6.82 -21.74
N LEU A 141 0.77 -7.33 -22.51
CA LEU A 141 2.05 -6.68 -22.69
C LEU A 141 1.90 -5.27 -23.30
N ARG A 142 0.93 -5.08 -24.20
CA ARG A 142 0.60 -3.80 -24.81
C ARG A 142 0.12 -2.79 -23.78
N VAL A 143 -0.75 -3.21 -22.85
CA VAL A 143 -1.22 -2.36 -21.75
C VAL A 143 -0.05 -1.96 -20.84
N ALA A 144 0.80 -2.92 -20.44
CA ALA A 144 1.98 -2.62 -19.61
C ALA A 144 2.92 -1.61 -20.29
N CYS A 145 3.24 -1.79 -21.58
CA CYS A 145 4.07 -0.85 -22.33
C CYS A 145 3.42 0.53 -22.45
N SER A 146 2.10 0.57 -22.69
CA SER A 146 1.37 1.84 -22.80
C SER A 146 1.40 2.61 -21.48
N PHE A 147 1.27 1.95 -20.33
CA PHE A 147 1.43 2.59 -19.02
C PHE A 147 2.85 3.07 -18.74
N ALA A 148 3.86 2.30 -19.14
CA ALA A 148 5.25 2.67 -18.92
C ALA A 148 5.63 3.97 -19.67
N GLN A 149 5.06 4.17 -20.86
CA GLN A 149 5.27 5.37 -21.68
C GLN A 149 4.25 6.50 -21.41
N TYR A 150 3.16 6.22 -20.72
CA TYR A 150 2.09 7.21 -20.48
C TYR A 150 2.59 8.35 -19.60
N GLN A 151 2.54 9.60 -20.11
CA GLN A 151 3.06 10.78 -19.41
C GLN A 151 4.49 10.56 -18.87
N ASN A 152 5.34 9.85 -19.60
CA ASN A 152 6.73 9.63 -19.25
C ASN A 152 7.60 10.64 -20.01
N GLU A 153 8.40 11.41 -19.27
CA GLU A 153 9.29 12.43 -19.81
C GLU A 153 10.74 11.91 -19.97
N GLN A 154 11.03 10.71 -19.46
CA GLN A 154 12.35 10.08 -19.57
C GLN A 154 12.54 9.45 -20.96
N GLU A 155 13.78 9.20 -21.37
CA GLU A 155 14.07 8.52 -22.65
C GLU A 155 13.72 7.03 -22.65
N SER A 156 13.68 6.43 -21.46
CA SER A 156 13.42 5.01 -21.24
C SER A 156 12.19 4.76 -20.38
N ALA A 157 11.67 3.55 -20.49
CA ALA A 157 10.59 3.00 -19.67
C ALA A 157 10.92 1.55 -19.31
N TYR A 158 10.29 1.02 -18.25
CA TYR A 158 10.60 -0.31 -17.71
C TYR A 158 9.40 -1.24 -17.77
N ILE A 159 9.65 -2.47 -18.23
CA ILE A 159 8.68 -3.56 -18.26
C ILE A 159 9.18 -4.71 -17.39
N TYR A 160 8.35 -5.11 -16.44
CA TYR A 160 8.64 -6.20 -15.51
C TYR A 160 7.75 -7.39 -15.83
N VAL A 161 8.36 -8.58 -15.82
CA VAL A 161 7.69 -9.86 -16.07
C VAL A 161 7.67 -10.66 -14.78
N PHE A 162 6.47 -10.98 -14.29
CA PHE A 162 6.28 -11.77 -13.08
C PHE A 162 5.76 -13.16 -13.42
N GLY A 163 6.29 -14.18 -12.76
CA GLY A 163 5.79 -15.55 -12.84
C GLY A 163 4.84 -15.86 -11.70
N LEU A 164 3.57 -16.07 -11.99
CA LEU A 164 2.54 -16.36 -10.99
C LEU A 164 1.94 -17.76 -11.21
N PRO A 165 1.36 -18.38 -10.17
CA PRO A 165 0.65 -19.65 -10.33
C PRO A 165 -0.51 -19.51 -11.34
N TYR A 166 -0.86 -20.61 -11.98
CA TYR A 166 -2.07 -20.67 -12.81
C TYR A 166 -3.30 -20.38 -11.94
N TYR A 167 -4.15 -19.45 -12.39
CA TYR A 167 -5.43 -19.16 -11.75
C TYR A 167 -6.51 -20.08 -12.33
N SER A 168 -7.38 -20.60 -11.46
CA SER A 168 -8.49 -21.49 -11.85
C SER A 168 -9.85 -20.80 -11.76
N ASN A 169 -9.95 -19.72 -11.00
CA ASN A 169 -11.18 -18.99 -10.72
C ASN A 169 -10.93 -17.47 -10.78
N ARG A 170 -12.02 -16.69 -10.77
CA ARG A 170 -11.98 -15.21 -10.72
C ARG A 170 -11.19 -14.63 -9.54
N ILE A 171 -11.13 -15.38 -8.43
CA ILE A 171 -10.23 -15.17 -7.29
C ILE A 171 -9.60 -16.53 -7.04
N SER A 172 -8.29 -16.64 -7.16
CA SER A 172 -7.54 -17.88 -6.97
C SER A 172 -6.52 -17.69 -5.86
N ASN A 173 -6.67 -18.45 -4.78
CA ASN A 173 -5.70 -18.53 -3.71
C ASN A 173 -4.75 -19.70 -3.96
N ASN A 174 -3.49 -19.54 -3.58
CA ASN A 174 -2.49 -20.59 -3.68
C ASN A 174 -1.61 -20.57 -2.43
N SER A 175 -1.88 -21.49 -1.51
CA SER A 175 -1.19 -21.64 -0.24
C SER A 175 0.27 -22.06 -0.39
N GLU A 176 0.62 -22.80 -1.45
CA GLU A 176 2.00 -23.20 -1.71
C GLU A 176 2.90 -22.02 -2.14
N HIS A 177 2.27 -20.92 -2.54
CA HIS A 177 2.94 -19.71 -3.00
C HIS A 177 2.61 -18.46 -2.16
N ASP A 178 1.77 -18.60 -1.13
CA ASP A 178 1.26 -17.52 -0.27
C ASP A 178 0.73 -16.33 -1.08
N LEU A 179 -0.13 -16.62 -2.06
CA LEU A 179 -0.54 -15.63 -3.06
C LEU A 179 -2.01 -15.73 -3.41
N VAL A 180 -2.66 -14.58 -3.53
CA VAL A 180 -3.99 -14.44 -4.13
C VAL A 180 -3.90 -13.72 -5.47
N ASN A 181 -4.58 -14.27 -6.47
CA ASN A 181 -4.74 -13.69 -7.79
C ASN A 181 -6.21 -13.33 -8.03
N ILE A 182 -6.47 -12.08 -8.42
CA ILE A 182 -7.81 -11.54 -8.61
C ILE A 182 -7.94 -11.00 -10.02
N ARG A 183 -8.85 -11.58 -10.80
CA ARG A 183 -9.16 -11.13 -12.16
C ARG A 183 -10.22 -10.04 -12.13
N LEU A 184 -9.83 -8.79 -12.38
CA LEU A 184 -10.75 -7.65 -12.25
C LEU A 184 -11.95 -7.75 -13.20
N LEU A 185 -11.72 -8.24 -14.42
CA LEU A 185 -12.76 -8.44 -15.45
C LEU A 185 -13.92 -9.32 -14.99
N SER A 186 -13.73 -10.15 -13.96
CA SER A 186 -14.73 -11.12 -13.49
C SER A 186 -15.30 -10.81 -12.09
N ILE A 187 -14.78 -9.76 -11.43
CA ILE A 187 -15.19 -9.37 -10.08
C ILE A 187 -15.74 -7.95 -10.01
N THR A 188 -15.41 -7.10 -10.99
CA THR A 188 -15.91 -5.74 -11.08
C THR A 188 -17.26 -5.71 -11.83
N PRO A 189 -18.15 -4.76 -11.48
CA PRO A 189 -19.42 -4.63 -12.18
C PRO A 189 -19.22 -4.01 -13.58
N PRO A 190 -20.09 -4.26 -14.57
CA PRO A 190 -19.91 -3.75 -15.94
C PRO A 190 -19.80 -2.22 -16.05
N GLN A 191 -20.29 -1.50 -15.04
CA GLN A 191 -20.19 -0.05 -14.95
C GLN A 191 -18.78 0.45 -14.59
N ALA A 192 -17.89 -0.43 -14.09
CA ALA A 192 -16.47 -0.16 -13.91
C ALA A 192 -15.77 -0.40 -15.23
N LEU A 193 -15.61 0.62 -16.06
CA LEU A 193 -15.06 0.47 -17.40
C LEU A 193 -13.55 0.20 -17.35
N ARG A 194 -12.83 0.99 -16.55
CA ARG A 194 -11.35 0.98 -16.48
C ARG A 194 -10.72 -0.43 -16.38
N PRO A 195 -11.18 -1.34 -15.50
CA PRO A 195 -10.64 -2.69 -15.42
C PRO A 195 -10.67 -3.49 -16.73
N TYR A 196 -11.74 -3.37 -17.52
CA TYR A 196 -11.93 -4.16 -18.73
C TYR A 196 -11.00 -3.71 -19.85
N PHE A 197 -10.79 -2.40 -20.00
CA PHE A 197 -9.89 -1.84 -21.02
C PHE A 197 -8.40 -2.09 -20.70
N GLN A 198 -8.07 -2.29 -19.43
CA GLN A 198 -6.69 -2.51 -18.97
C GLN A 198 -6.31 -3.99 -18.83
N GLU A 199 -7.25 -4.91 -19.09
CA GLU A 199 -7.06 -6.35 -18.81
C GLU A 199 -6.53 -6.60 -17.39
N GLY A 200 -7.11 -5.88 -16.42
CA GLY A 200 -6.52 -5.70 -15.10
C GLY A 200 -6.61 -6.94 -14.20
N PHE A 201 -5.54 -7.15 -13.45
CA PHE A 201 -5.43 -8.14 -12.38
C PHE A 201 -4.85 -7.49 -11.12
N LEU A 202 -5.19 -8.07 -9.98
CA LEU A 202 -4.59 -7.70 -8.70
C LEU A 202 -3.99 -8.91 -8.01
N ILE A 203 -2.82 -8.70 -7.42
CA ILE A 203 -2.10 -9.71 -6.64
C ILE A 203 -1.88 -9.22 -5.24
N GLY A 204 -2.00 -10.11 -4.26
CA GLY A 204 -1.60 -9.89 -2.88
C GLY A 204 -1.05 -11.17 -2.26
N THR A 205 -0.61 -11.10 -1.00
CA THR A 205 -0.41 -12.30 -0.20
C THR A 205 -1.76 -12.95 0.13
N GLU A 206 -1.79 -14.27 0.30
CA GLU A 206 -3.04 -14.97 0.65
C GLU A 206 -3.59 -14.51 2.01
N ASP A 207 -2.74 -14.51 3.03
CA ASP A 207 -3.04 -13.93 4.32
C ASP A 207 -2.64 -12.46 4.34
N ILE A 208 -3.60 -11.59 4.00
CA ILE A 208 -3.43 -10.15 4.12
C ILE A 208 -3.49 -9.79 5.60
N THR A 209 -2.35 -9.35 6.12
CA THR A 209 -2.18 -9.04 7.55
C THR A 209 -1.56 -7.66 7.73
N ASN A 210 -1.79 -7.11 8.92
CA ASN A 210 -1.01 -6.02 9.49
C ASN A 210 0.18 -6.53 10.31
N GLU A 211 0.42 -7.84 10.34
CA GLU A 211 1.50 -8.50 11.08
C GLU A 211 2.32 -9.34 10.11
N TYR A 212 3.62 -9.07 10.01
CA TYR A 212 4.55 -9.82 9.17
C TYR A 212 5.90 -9.96 9.90
N GLU A 213 6.52 -11.13 9.76
CA GLU A 213 7.86 -11.36 10.34
C GLU A 213 8.94 -10.70 9.48
N TYR A 214 8.80 -10.81 8.16
CA TYR A 214 9.77 -10.30 7.19
C TYR A 214 9.08 -9.52 6.08
N LYS A 215 9.21 -8.19 6.13
CA LYS A 215 8.60 -7.29 5.13
C LYS A 215 8.88 -7.69 3.68
N GLY A 216 10.08 -8.20 3.38
CA GLY A 216 10.46 -8.58 2.03
C GLY A 216 9.60 -9.67 1.41
N GLU A 217 8.83 -10.43 2.20
CA GLU A 217 7.86 -11.39 1.68
C GLU A 217 6.68 -10.73 0.93
N LEU A 218 6.42 -9.46 1.20
CA LEU A 218 5.34 -8.68 0.59
C LEU A 218 5.73 -8.06 -0.76
N ASP A 219 7.02 -8.13 -1.13
CA ASP A 219 7.52 -7.54 -2.37
C ASP A 219 7.28 -8.49 -3.56
N LEU A 220 6.57 -8.01 -4.58
CA LEU A 220 6.36 -8.77 -5.82
C LEU A 220 7.68 -9.00 -6.60
N ASN A 221 8.79 -8.36 -6.22
CA ASN A 221 10.14 -8.71 -6.69
C ASN A 221 10.44 -10.21 -6.51
N ASN A 222 9.89 -10.85 -5.46
CA ASN A 222 10.01 -12.29 -5.24
C ASN A 222 9.45 -13.14 -6.38
N ARG A 223 8.66 -12.55 -7.28
CA ARG A 223 8.06 -13.19 -8.45
C ARG A 223 8.66 -12.71 -9.78
N LEU A 224 9.67 -11.83 -9.75
CA LEU A 224 10.26 -11.23 -10.94
C LEU A 224 11.08 -12.26 -11.71
N ILE A 225 10.72 -12.46 -12.98
CA ILE A 225 11.43 -13.34 -13.92
C ILE A 225 12.36 -12.53 -14.82
N ALA A 226 11.90 -11.40 -15.34
CA ALA A 226 12.67 -10.56 -16.25
C ALA A 226 12.33 -9.08 -16.05
N LYS A 227 13.32 -8.24 -16.35
CA LYS A 227 13.21 -6.78 -16.40
C LYS A 227 13.74 -6.32 -17.75
N PHE A 228 12.96 -5.50 -18.44
CA PHE A 228 13.31 -4.92 -19.73
C PHE A 228 13.32 -3.40 -19.64
N GLU A 229 14.26 -2.79 -20.34
CA GLU A 229 14.30 -1.36 -20.62
C GLU A 229 13.86 -1.15 -22.08
N ILE A 230 12.85 -0.32 -22.29
CA ILE A 230 12.32 0.03 -23.61
C ILE A 230 12.50 1.52 -23.88
N THR A 231 12.60 1.91 -25.15
CA THR A 231 12.60 3.33 -25.52
C THR A 231 11.22 3.95 -25.27
N ASN A 232 11.19 5.18 -24.78
CA ASN A 232 9.96 5.93 -24.52
C ASN A 232 9.59 6.84 -25.71
N ASN A 233 9.41 6.24 -26.89
CA ASN A 233 9.00 6.96 -28.09
C ASN A 233 8.14 6.05 -28.99
N ASP A 234 7.56 6.64 -30.05
CA ASP A 234 6.68 5.92 -30.97
C ASP A 234 7.44 4.90 -31.84
N ASP A 235 8.75 5.10 -32.06
CA ASP A 235 9.60 4.16 -32.81
C ASP A 235 9.63 2.76 -32.18
N PHE A 236 9.48 2.67 -30.85
CA PHE A 236 9.34 1.39 -30.14
C PHE A 236 8.22 0.53 -30.72
N TRP A 237 7.09 1.12 -31.08
CA TRP A 237 5.91 0.37 -31.54
C TRP A 237 6.03 -0.10 -32.99
N GLY A 238 6.85 0.58 -33.80
CA GLY A 238 7.02 0.27 -35.21
C GLY A 238 5.80 0.68 -36.05
N LYS A 239 5.51 -0.09 -37.11
CA LYS A 239 4.43 0.25 -38.07
C LYS A 239 3.09 -0.43 -37.76
N ASP A 240 3.14 -1.57 -37.09
CA ASP A 240 1.99 -2.49 -36.96
C ASP A 240 1.34 -2.44 -35.57
N PHE A 241 1.97 -1.73 -34.62
CA PHE A 241 1.49 -1.58 -33.27
C PHE A 241 1.50 -0.11 -32.89
N ASP A 242 0.66 0.23 -31.91
CA ASP A 242 0.58 1.56 -31.34
C ASP A 242 0.36 1.48 -29.83
N ARG A 243 0.81 2.51 -29.12
CA ARG A 243 0.40 2.76 -27.74
C ARG A 243 -1.12 2.82 -27.63
N ILE A 244 -1.68 2.26 -26.57
CA ILE A 244 -3.10 2.40 -26.27
C ILE A 244 -3.37 3.88 -25.89
N PRO A 245 -4.30 4.57 -26.56
CA PRO A 245 -4.61 5.96 -26.26
C PRO A 245 -5.07 6.15 -24.81
N GLU A 246 -4.78 7.32 -24.22
CA GLU A 246 -5.18 7.67 -22.85
C GLU A 246 -6.67 7.44 -22.61
N ASN A 247 -7.54 7.94 -23.50
CA ASN A 247 -9.00 7.80 -23.36
C ASN A 247 -9.49 6.34 -23.47
N ALA A 248 -8.66 5.42 -23.97
CA ALA A 248 -8.97 4.00 -23.97
C ALA A 248 -8.48 3.33 -22.67
N LEU A 249 -7.31 3.73 -22.14
CA LEU A 249 -6.84 3.27 -20.83
C LEU A 249 -7.71 3.83 -19.68
N TYR A 250 -8.10 5.09 -19.77
CA TYR A 250 -8.90 5.84 -18.82
C TYR A 250 -10.21 6.28 -19.50
N PRO A 251 -11.19 5.36 -19.64
CA PRO A 251 -12.44 5.64 -20.32
C PRO A 251 -13.25 6.73 -19.61
N LYS A 252 -13.76 7.68 -20.39
CA LYS A 252 -14.67 8.72 -19.88
C LYS A 252 -16.01 8.11 -19.44
N ASN A 253 -16.69 8.79 -18.53
CA ASN A 253 -18.01 8.41 -18.00
C ASN A 253 -18.02 7.07 -17.25
N ASP A 254 -16.90 6.70 -16.62
CA ASP A 254 -16.85 5.55 -15.72
C ASP A 254 -17.67 5.87 -14.45
N LYS A 255 -18.78 5.15 -14.27
CA LYS A 255 -19.70 5.38 -13.13
C LYS A 255 -19.02 5.02 -11.81
N ILE A 256 -18.14 4.02 -11.81
CA ILE A 256 -17.46 3.57 -10.59
C ILE A 256 -16.36 4.55 -10.21
N GLU A 257 -15.64 5.12 -11.18
CA GLU A 257 -14.69 6.23 -10.92
C GLU A 257 -15.38 7.40 -10.20
N ASN A 258 -16.53 7.84 -10.71
CA ASN A 258 -17.30 8.93 -10.09
C ASN A 258 -17.71 8.61 -8.64
N ILE A 259 -18.14 7.38 -8.38
CA ILE A 259 -18.48 6.90 -7.03
C ILE A 259 -17.23 6.89 -6.13
N CYS A 260 -16.10 6.41 -6.66
CA CYS A 260 -14.83 6.35 -5.94
C CYS A 260 -14.34 7.75 -5.52
N ASN A 261 -14.52 8.75 -6.38
CA ASN A 261 -14.16 10.14 -6.08
C ASN A 261 -14.98 10.75 -4.92
N GLU A 262 -16.20 10.24 -4.64
CA GLU A 262 -16.99 10.69 -3.48
C GLU A 262 -16.40 10.20 -2.14
N ILE A 263 -15.55 9.16 -2.15
CA ILE A 263 -15.11 8.47 -0.94
C ILE A 263 -14.09 9.27 -0.14
N GLU A 264 -13.14 9.94 -0.80
CA GLU A 264 -12.01 10.60 -0.13
C GLU A 264 -12.49 11.62 0.92
N SER A 265 -13.48 12.45 0.55
CA SER A 265 -14.11 13.41 1.46
C SER A 265 -14.82 12.76 2.65
N LYS A 266 -15.36 11.55 2.48
CA LYS A 266 -16.12 10.81 3.51
C LYS A 266 -15.20 10.05 4.47
N ILE A 267 -14.07 9.53 3.98
CA ILE A 267 -13.07 8.82 4.82
C ILE A 267 -12.58 9.72 5.95
N GLN A 268 -12.29 10.99 5.64
CA GLN A 268 -11.78 11.93 6.65
C GLN A 268 -12.77 12.16 7.80
N ILE A 269 -14.07 12.15 7.49
CA ILE A 269 -15.15 12.33 8.47
C ILE A 269 -15.29 11.08 9.37
N GLU A 270 -15.17 9.87 8.81
CA GLU A 270 -15.32 8.62 9.57
C GLU A 270 -14.12 8.31 10.47
N LEU A 271 -12.90 8.67 10.06
CA LEU A 271 -11.68 8.39 10.83
C LEU A 271 -11.46 9.35 12.01
N ALA A 272 -12.00 10.57 11.96
CA ALA A 272 -11.80 11.55 13.01
C ALA A 272 -12.27 11.06 14.40
N PRO A 273 -13.48 10.50 14.57
CA PRO A 273 -13.91 9.94 15.86
C PRO A 273 -13.03 8.79 16.38
N MET A 274 -12.55 7.91 15.49
CA MET A 274 -11.75 6.75 15.89
C MET A 274 -10.35 7.16 16.35
N ASN A 275 -9.71 8.07 15.62
CA ASN A 275 -8.41 8.65 15.99
C ASN A 275 -8.50 9.43 17.31
N ILE A 276 -9.61 10.16 17.54
CA ILE A 276 -9.86 10.85 18.80
C ILE A 276 -9.96 9.84 19.94
N GLY A 277 -10.70 8.75 19.74
CA GLY A 277 -10.81 7.67 20.72
C GLY A 277 -9.46 7.05 21.06
N ASN A 278 -8.62 6.76 20.06
CA ASN A 278 -7.29 6.21 20.26
C ASN A 278 -6.38 7.18 21.03
N PHE A 279 -6.33 8.44 20.60
CA PHE A 279 -5.57 9.48 21.29
C PHE A 279 -5.98 9.60 22.77
N LEU A 280 -7.29 9.65 23.05
CA LEU A 280 -7.79 9.77 24.42
C LEU A 280 -7.44 8.53 25.27
N LYS A 281 -7.54 7.33 24.71
CA LYS A 281 -7.16 6.08 25.38
C LYS A 281 -5.68 6.09 25.76
N THR A 282 -4.81 6.36 24.80
CA THR A 282 -3.36 6.42 25.00
C THR A 282 -2.97 7.53 25.97
N TRP A 283 -3.67 8.67 25.92
CA TRP A 283 -3.47 9.78 26.85
C TRP A 283 -3.82 9.37 28.28
N THR A 284 -4.95 8.69 28.48
CA THR A 284 -5.34 8.17 29.79
C THR A 284 -4.31 7.19 30.34
N THR A 285 -3.68 6.37 29.48
CA THR A 285 -2.56 5.50 29.91
C THR A 285 -1.36 6.30 30.40
N LEU A 286 -0.95 7.35 29.66
CA LEU A 286 0.13 8.26 30.08
C LEU A 286 -0.21 8.95 31.42
N GLU A 287 -1.40 9.54 31.51
CA GLU A 287 -1.88 10.25 32.69
C GLU A 287 -1.87 9.36 33.94
N ASN A 288 -2.42 8.14 33.82
CA ASN A 288 -2.43 7.16 34.91
C ASN A 288 -1.01 6.74 35.30
N SER A 289 -0.11 6.55 34.33
CA SER A 289 1.29 6.20 34.59
C SER A 289 2.01 7.29 35.38
N LEU A 290 1.88 8.55 34.96
CA LEU A 290 2.50 9.70 35.63
C LEU A 290 1.94 9.90 37.05
N ILE A 291 0.63 9.83 37.24
CA ILE A 291 -0.01 9.94 38.57
C ILE A 291 0.43 8.78 39.48
N LYS A 292 0.44 7.55 38.97
CA LYS A 292 0.90 6.39 39.75
C LYS A 292 2.37 6.53 40.15
N ARG A 293 3.21 7.05 39.26
CA ARG A 293 4.65 7.26 39.49
C ARG A 293 4.89 8.36 40.52
N SER A 294 4.19 9.49 40.43
CA SER A 294 4.34 10.60 41.39
C SER A 294 3.91 10.22 42.81
N ARG A 295 2.96 9.28 42.95
CA ARG A 295 2.54 8.72 44.25
C ARG A 295 3.64 7.98 45.01
N LYS A 296 4.73 7.58 44.34
CA LYS A 296 5.93 7.07 45.01
C LYS A 296 6.59 8.14 45.88
N TYR A 297 6.49 9.41 45.50
CA TYR A 297 7.07 10.54 46.22
C TYR A 297 6.04 11.22 47.14
N ILE A 298 4.82 11.47 46.64
CA ILE A 298 3.74 12.10 47.41
C ILE A 298 2.44 11.34 47.21
N ARG A 299 1.99 10.61 48.24
CA ARG A 299 0.83 9.69 48.17
C ARG A 299 -0.47 10.38 47.78
N GLU A 300 -0.66 11.64 48.15
CA GLU A 300 -1.87 12.44 47.91
C GLU A 300 -1.92 13.06 46.50
N THR A 301 -1.12 12.57 45.55
CA THR A 301 -1.15 13.09 44.18
C THR A 301 -2.36 12.53 43.41
N HIS A 302 -3.26 13.42 43.00
CA HIS A 302 -4.46 13.06 42.27
C HIS A 302 -4.60 13.76 40.91
N ARG A 303 -3.91 14.89 40.69
CA ARG A 303 -4.00 15.64 39.44
C ARG A 303 -2.73 15.46 38.62
N LEU A 304 -2.88 15.45 37.30
CA LEU A 304 -1.75 15.36 36.38
C LEU A 304 -0.74 16.50 36.54
N ARG A 305 -1.21 17.75 36.74
CA ARG A 305 -0.30 18.90 36.95
C ARG A 305 0.56 18.72 38.18
N ASP A 306 -0.03 18.25 39.27
CA ASP A 306 0.67 18.00 40.52
C ASP A 306 1.66 16.85 40.32
N ALA A 307 1.26 15.79 39.62
CA ALA A 307 2.12 14.67 39.27
C ALA A 307 3.34 15.11 38.44
N LEU A 308 3.14 15.97 37.44
CA LEU A 308 4.24 16.51 36.62
C LEU A 308 5.19 17.35 37.44
N TYR A 309 4.69 18.25 38.29
CA TYR A 309 5.53 19.08 39.16
C TYR A 309 6.39 18.23 40.11
N ILE A 310 5.79 17.20 40.72
CA ILE A 310 6.48 16.26 41.60
C ILE A 310 7.55 15.51 40.81
N LEU A 311 7.21 14.92 39.67
CA LEU A 311 8.17 14.15 38.89
C LEU A 311 9.31 15.03 38.36
N MET A 312 9.05 16.27 37.96
CA MET A 312 10.12 17.21 37.57
C MET A 312 11.08 17.52 38.71
N LYS A 313 10.58 17.56 39.95
CA LYS A 313 11.41 17.84 41.14
C LYS A 313 12.28 16.64 41.53
N TYR A 314 11.78 15.42 41.35
CA TYR A 314 12.43 14.21 41.86
C TYR A 314 13.07 13.32 40.77
N GLU A 315 12.77 13.55 39.50
CA GLU A 315 13.30 12.78 38.36
C GLU A 315 13.83 13.71 37.27
N GLU A 316 15.14 13.98 37.29
CA GLU A 316 15.81 14.88 36.33
C GLU A 316 15.59 14.48 34.87
N ASN A 317 15.54 13.18 34.58
CA ASN A 317 15.31 12.63 33.25
C ASN A 317 13.95 13.06 32.67
N LEU A 318 12.94 13.26 33.52
CA LEU A 318 11.58 13.61 33.11
C LEU A 318 11.43 15.12 32.80
N ALA A 319 12.35 15.95 33.28
CA ALA A 319 12.36 17.39 33.00
C ALA A 319 12.52 17.66 31.49
N SER A 320 13.30 16.84 30.79
CA SER A 320 13.51 16.93 29.34
C SER A 320 12.22 16.71 28.52
N LEU A 321 11.28 15.92 29.06
CA LEU A 321 10.03 15.55 28.39
C LEU A 321 8.86 16.49 28.71
N TYR A 322 9.00 17.36 29.71
CA TYR A 322 7.91 18.19 30.22
C TYR A 322 7.24 19.03 29.12
N LYS A 323 8.04 19.67 28.26
CA LYS A 323 7.50 20.49 27.14
C LYS A 323 6.62 19.67 26.21
N GLN A 324 7.00 18.42 25.93
CA GLN A 324 6.22 17.54 25.06
C GLN A 324 4.93 17.09 25.76
N ILE A 325 5.00 16.73 27.05
CA ILE A 325 3.83 16.31 27.82
C ILE A 325 2.82 17.47 27.98
N ASP A 326 3.28 18.70 28.22
CA ASP A 326 2.38 19.86 28.33
C ASP A 326 1.76 20.23 26.98
N SER A 327 2.51 20.12 25.88
CA SER A 327 1.97 20.25 24.52
C SER A 327 0.86 19.23 24.25
N LEU A 328 1.10 17.95 24.58
CA LEU A 328 0.10 16.88 24.47
C LEU A 328 -1.13 17.14 25.35
N ARG A 329 -0.95 17.71 26.55
CA ARG A 329 -2.04 18.11 27.45
C ARG A 329 -2.90 19.21 26.83
N MET A 330 -2.27 20.22 26.24
CA MET A 330 -2.97 21.30 25.54
C MET A 330 -3.74 20.77 24.34
N PHE A 331 -3.10 19.90 23.55
CA PHE A 331 -3.74 19.24 22.43
C PHE A 331 -4.92 18.37 22.86
N ARG A 332 -4.80 17.60 23.95
CA ARG A 332 -5.92 16.85 24.55
C ARG A 332 -7.10 17.75 24.90
N ASN A 333 -6.84 18.93 25.47
CA ASN A 333 -7.92 19.88 25.77
C ASN A 333 -8.58 20.40 24.48
N LYS A 334 -7.80 20.65 23.42
CA LYS A 334 -8.33 21.01 22.10
C LYS A 334 -9.24 19.89 21.56
N VAL A 335 -8.80 18.63 21.64
CA VAL A 335 -9.57 17.44 21.21
C VAL A 335 -10.87 17.29 22.00
N VAL A 336 -10.85 17.45 23.33
CA VAL A 336 -12.04 17.28 24.18
C VAL A 336 -13.05 18.41 24.01
N HIS A 337 -12.58 19.66 23.89
CA HIS A 337 -13.48 20.83 23.89
C HIS A 337 -13.84 21.31 22.49
N LYS A 338 -13.03 21.02 21.48
CA LYS A 338 -13.23 21.43 20.08
C LYS A 338 -12.84 20.30 19.10
N PRO A 339 -13.43 19.10 19.20
CA PRO A 339 -13.05 17.94 18.40
C PRO A 339 -13.15 18.19 16.89
N LEU A 340 -14.16 18.95 16.46
CA LEU A 340 -14.38 19.29 15.04
C LEU A 340 -13.32 20.24 14.44
N SER A 341 -12.47 20.85 15.28
CA SER A 341 -11.39 21.76 14.84
C SER A 341 -10.03 21.09 14.72
N VAL A 342 -9.96 19.78 14.97
CA VAL A 342 -8.73 19.00 14.94
C VAL A 342 -8.66 18.27 13.61
N GLU A 343 -7.65 18.60 12.81
CA GLU A 343 -7.40 17.90 11.55
C GLU A 343 -6.82 16.51 11.83
N ASN A 344 -7.17 15.52 11.00
CA ASN A 344 -6.67 14.15 11.16
C ASN A 344 -5.13 14.08 11.10
N GLY A 345 -4.48 14.87 10.23
CA GLY A 345 -3.01 14.92 10.16
C GLY A 345 -2.38 15.44 11.45
N GLU A 346 -2.96 16.48 12.05
CA GLU A 346 -2.55 17.01 13.37
C GLU A 346 -2.73 15.94 14.45
N LEU A 347 -3.86 15.22 14.43
CA LEU A 347 -4.18 14.17 15.40
C LEU A 347 -3.23 12.98 15.33
N THR A 348 -2.93 12.48 14.12
CA THR A 348 -1.96 11.39 13.92
C THR A 348 -0.56 11.80 14.39
N TYR A 349 -0.12 13.01 14.08
CA TYR A 349 1.17 13.54 14.54
C TYR A 349 1.26 13.55 16.08
N GLN A 350 0.19 13.98 16.75
CA GLN A 350 0.15 14.04 18.21
C GLN A 350 0.07 12.66 18.88
N ILE A 351 -0.61 11.68 18.25
CA ILE A 351 -0.58 10.27 18.68
C ILE A 351 0.86 9.73 18.65
N ASN A 352 1.61 9.99 17.58
CA ASN A 352 3.00 9.53 17.47
C ASN A 352 3.90 10.12 18.57
N ILE A 353 3.78 11.42 18.86
CA ILE A 353 4.52 12.06 19.96
C ILE A 353 4.13 11.41 21.30
N LEU A 354 2.83 11.19 21.52
CA LEU A 354 2.32 10.58 22.74
C LEU A 354 2.89 9.17 22.97
N ASN A 355 2.99 8.36 21.93
CA ASN A 355 3.58 7.03 22.01
C ASN A 355 5.09 7.06 22.28
N GLN A 356 5.82 7.97 21.63
CA GLN A 356 7.25 8.19 21.93
C GLN A 356 7.48 8.58 23.39
N VAL A 357 6.67 9.50 23.92
CA VAL A 357 6.74 9.93 25.32
C VAL A 357 6.44 8.76 26.26
N ASN A 358 5.41 7.96 25.98
CA ASN A 358 5.07 6.78 26.76
C ASN A 358 6.23 5.76 26.82
N GLU A 359 6.89 5.49 25.69
CA GLU A 359 8.03 4.58 25.63
C GLU A 359 9.24 5.11 26.42
N GLN A 360 9.53 6.42 26.33
CA GLN A 360 10.62 7.01 27.11
C GLN A 360 10.34 6.95 28.62
N ILE A 361 9.10 7.20 29.04
CA ILE A 361 8.70 7.09 30.46
C ILE A 361 8.82 5.65 30.95
N LYS A 362 8.45 4.65 30.14
CA LYS A 362 8.64 3.22 30.48
C LYS A 362 10.13 2.89 30.64
N LYS A 363 10.98 3.31 29.70
CA LYS A 363 12.44 3.06 29.77
C LYS A 363 13.08 3.68 31.01
N ALA A 364 12.72 4.94 31.32
CA ALA A 364 13.16 5.62 32.53
C ALA A 364 12.63 4.99 33.83
N HIS A 365 11.67 4.06 33.76
CA HIS A 365 11.19 3.31 34.92
C HIS A 365 12.04 2.07 35.23
N ASN A 366 12.62 1.45 34.20
CA ASN A 366 13.40 0.20 34.32
C ASN A 366 14.88 0.44 34.65
N THR A 367 15.28 1.70 34.86
CA THR A 367 16.66 2.13 35.14
C THR A 367 16.88 2.59 36.58
N VAL A 368 15.90 2.41 37.47
CA VAL A 368 15.94 2.80 38.89
C VAL A 368 15.77 1.58 39.79
#